data_AF-A0A7C5IG91-F1
#
_entry.id   AF-A0A7C5IG91-F1
#
_cell.length_a   1.000
_cell.length_b   1.000
_cell.length_c   1.000
_cell.angle_alpha   90.00
_cell.angle_beta   90.00
_cell.angle_gamma   90.00
#
_symmetry.space_group_name_H-M   'P 1'
#
loop_
_entity.id
_entity.type
_entity.pdbx_description
1 polymer ?
#
loop_
_entity_poly.entity_id
_entity_poly.type
_entity_poly.pdbx_seq_one_letter_code
_entity_poly.pdbx_strand_id
1 'polypeptide(L)'
;MRVKDYLNRVVVLDTSTRWVYIGRLKAEDDTFFILEDADAFDVSDTALSKHEYVMMVKKDGLAPNRRKVLVLRTIVTGITLMDDILTK
;
A
#
# COMPACT_ATOMS: atom_id res chain seq x y z
N MET A 1 -3.04 7.65 16.65
CA MET A 1 -1.95 7.01 15.89
C MET A 1 -1.42 8.02 14.89
N ARG A 2 -0.11 8.17 14.76
CA ARG A 2 0.56 9.03 13.77
C ARG A 2 1.13 8.15 12.67
N VAL A 3 1.27 8.65 11.43
CA VAL A 3 1.87 7.87 10.34
C VAL A 3 3.28 7.38 10.68
N LYS A 4 4.03 8.15 11.49
CA LYS A 4 5.33 7.74 12.03
C LYS A 4 5.30 6.39 12.77
N ASP A 5 4.16 6.00 13.33
CA ASP A 5 4.01 4.71 14.02
C ASP A 5 4.06 3.51 13.04
N TYR A 6 3.99 3.77 11.73
CA TYR A 6 3.94 2.76 10.66
C TYR A 6 5.32 2.59 9.99
N LEU A 7 6.32 3.37 10.40
CA LEU A 7 7.67 3.29 9.83
C LEU A 7 8.27 1.89 9.99
N ASN A 8 8.94 1.45 8.92
CA ASN A 8 9.51 0.12 8.72
C ASN A 8 8.50 -1.05 8.74
N ARG A 9 7.20 -0.78 8.78
CA ARG A 9 6.13 -1.79 8.66
C ARG A 9 5.60 -1.86 7.23
N VAL A 10 5.04 -3.02 6.87
CA VAL A 10 4.32 -3.17 5.61
C VAL A 10 2.96 -2.50 5.74
N VAL A 11 2.69 -1.55 4.85
CA VAL A 11 1.46 -0.76 4.81
C VAL A 11 0.74 -0.97 3.50
N VAL A 12 -0.57 -0.75 3.52
CA VAL A 12 -1.40 -0.56 2.33
C VAL A 12 -1.71 0.92 2.21
N LEU A 13 -1.42 1.51 1.05
CA LEU A 13 -1.85 2.86 0.67
C LEU A 13 -3.03 2.73 -0.30
N ASP A 14 -4.22 3.02 0.20
CA ASP A 14 -5.41 3.20 -0.63
C ASP A 14 -5.32 4.55 -1.34
N THR A 15 -5.57 4.56 -2.64
CA THR A 15 -5.57 5.81 -3.42
C THR A 15 -6.93 6.13 -4.02
N SER A 16 -7.15 7.40 -4.33
CA SER A 16 -8.31 7.90 -5.09
C SER A 16 -8.28 7.48 -6.56
N THR A 17 -7.17 6.91 -7.04
CA THR A 17 -7.03 6.38 -8.40
C THR A 17 -7.44 4.90 -8.44
N ARG A 18 -7.18 4.18 -9.53
CA ARG A 18 -7.33 2.71 -9.56
C ARG A 18 -6.13 1.95 -8.98
N TRP A 19 -5.08 2.67 -8.59
CA TRP A 19 -3.89 2.07 -8.02
C TRP A 19 -4.04 1.79 -6.53
N VAL A 20 -3.40 0.72 -6.08
CA VAL A 20 -3.11 0.42 -4.68
C VAL A 20 -1.61 0.17 -4.56
N TYR A 21 -1.01 0.65 -3.48
CA TYR A 21 0.41 0.45 -3.20
C TYR A 21 0.57 -0.29 -1.89
N ILE A 22 1.35 -1.36 -1.89
CA ILE A 22 1.60 -2.19 -0.71
C ILE A 22 3.11 -2.31 -0.57
N GLY A 23 3.68 -1.96 0.58
CA GLY A 23 5.14 -2.01 0.74
C GLY A 23 5.57 -1.53 2.11
N ARG A 24 6.88 -1.57 2.37
CA ARG A 24 7.43 -1.11 3.64
C ARG A 24 7.52 0.41 3.66
N LEU A 25 6.78 1.06 4.56
CA LEU A 25 6.88 2.51 4.73
C LEU A 25 8.26 2.87 5.31
N LYS A 26 9.10 3.55 4.54
CA LYS A 26 10.46 3.93 4.96
C LYS A 26 10.56 5.36 5.44
N ALA A 27 9.83 6.25 4.78
CA ALA A 27 9.84 7.65 5.09
C ALA A 27 8.56 8.31 4.58
N GLU A 28 8.32 9.52 5.07
CA GLU A 28 7.31 10.42 4.57
C GLU A 28 7.90 11.84 4.60
N ASP A 29 7.52 12.66 3.63
CA ASP A 29 7.76 14.11 3.66
C ASP A 29 6.42 14.81 3.43
N ASP A 30 6.40 16.11 3.14
CA ASP A 30 5.15 16.88 2.93
C ASP A 30 4.41 16.50 1.65
N THR A 31 5.08 15.82 0.71
CA THR A 31 4.56 15.50 -0.63
C THR A 31 4.33 14.02 -0.83
N PHE A 32 5.18 13.16 -0.27
CA PHE A 32 5.24 11.74 -0.59
C PHE A 32 5.20 10.84 0.63
N PHE A 33 4.57 9.67 0.43
CA PHE A 33 4.92 8.45 1.15
C PHE A 33 5.98 7.70 0.36
N ILE A 34 7.02 7.23 1.04
CA ILE A 34 8.14 6.52 0.43
C ILE A 34 8.09 5.07 0.88
N LEU A 35 7.79 4.17 -0.06
CA LEU A 35 7.78 2.73 0.18
C LEU A 35 9.03 2.07 -0.42
N GLU A 36 9.54 1.06 0.26
CA GLU A 36 10.51 0.09 -0.27
C GLU A 36 9.88 -1.29 -0.38
N ASP A 37 10.44 -2.12 -1.27
CA ASP A 37 9.94 -3.47 -1.58
C ASP A 37 8.41 -3.44 -1.80
N ALA A 38 8.00 -2.56 -2.71
CA ALA A 38 6.61 -2.25 -2.94
C ALA A 38 6.02 -3.01 -4.13
N ASP A 39 4.78 -3.43 -3.98
CA ASP A 39 3.89 -3.81 -5.07
C ASP A 39 3.00 -2.61 -5.39
N ALA A 40 3.09 -2.12 -6.63
CA ALA A 40 2.19 -1.12 -7.17
C ALA A 40 1.27 -1.79 -8.18
N PHE A 41 -0.02 -1.79 -7.89
CA PHE A 41 -0.99 -2.56 -8.66
C PHE A 41 -2.13 -1.67 -9.16
N ASP A 42 -2.37 -1.70 -10.46
CA ASP A 42 -3.56 -1.12 -11.09
C ASP A 42 -4.62 -2.21 -11.24
N VAL A 43 -5.76 -2.03 -10.57
CA VAL A 43 -6.84 -3.03 -10.66
C VAL A 43 -7.52 -3.03 -12.03
N SER A 44 -7.27 -2.04 -12.90
CA SER A 44 -7.87 -1.93 -14.24
C SER A 44 -7.54 -3.13 -15.14
N ASP A 45 -6.42 -3.80 -14.90
CA ASP A 45 -5.95 -4.91 -15.72
C ASP A 45 -6.51 -6.27 -15.26
N THR A 46 -7.40 -6.27 -14.26
CA THR A 46 -7.95 -7.50 -13.67
C THR A 46 -9.44 -7.38 -13.36
N ALA A 47 -10.06 -8.52 -13.04
CA ALA A 47 -11.43 -8.56 -12.52
C ALA A 47 -11.50 -8.30 -11.00
N LEU A 48 -10.37 -8.12 -10.32
CA LEU A 48 -10.30 -7.95 -8.87
C LEU A 48 -10.63 -6.50 -8.49
N SER A 49 -11.42 -6.33 -7.44
CA SER A 49 -11.48 -5.08 -6.69
C SER A 49 -10.19 -4.86 -5.89
N LYS A 50 -9.94 -3.62 -5.46
CA LYS A 50 -8.81 -3.32 -4.55
C LYS A 50 -8.87 -4.16 -3.27
N HIS A 51 -10.07 -4.36 -2.73
CA HIS A 51 -10.26 -5.16 -1.53
C HIS A 51 -9.86 -6.62 -1.76
N GLU A 52 -10.35 -7.24 -2.84
CA GLU A 52 -9.99 -8.63 -3.18
C GLU A 52 -8.49 -8.78 -3.41
N TYR A 53 -7.85 -7.82 -4.07
CA TYR A 53 -6.42 -7.83 -4.28
C TYR A 53 -5.63 -7.69 -2.97
N VAL A 54 -6.02 -6.79 -2.06
CA VAL A 54 -5.38 -6.66 -0.73
C VAL A 54 -5.54 -7.95 0.09
N MET A 55 -6.70 -8.59 0.04
CA MET A 55 -6.95 -9.88 0.71
C MET A 55 -6.09 -11.00 0.13
N MET A 56 -5.92 -11.04 -1.20
CA MET A 56 -5.01 -11.97 -1.88
C MET A 56 -3.57 -11.76 -1.41
N VAL A 57 -3.08 -10.51 -1.39
CA VAL A 57 -1.73 -10.20 -0.90
C VAL A 57 -1.55 -10.54 0.59
N LYS A 58 -2.57 -10.33 1.43
CA LYS A 58 -2.53 -10.74 2.84
C LYS A 58 -2.39 -12.26 2.99
N LYS A 59 -3.08 -13.02 2.15
CA LYS A 59 -3.10 -14.49 2.20
C LYS A 59 -1.82 -15.09 1.61
N ASP A 60 -1.41 -14.62 0.44
CA ASP A 60 -0.37 -15.26 -0.36
C ASP A 60 1.01 -14.62 -0.13
N GLY A 61 1.04 -13.44 0.51
CA GLY A 61 2.24 -12.67 0.76
C GLY A 61 2.45 -11.56 -0.27
N LEU A 62 3.24 -10.56 0.14
CA LEU A 62 3.63 -9.46 -0.74
C LEU A 62 4.64 -9.94 -1.79
N ALA A 63 4.38 -9.62 -3.06
CA ALA A 63 5.28 -9.87 -4.18
C ALA A 63 5.77 -8.54 -4.78
N PRO A 64 6.82 -7.91 -4.21
CA PRO A 64 7.29 -6.61 -4.66
C PRO A 64 7.64 -6.58 -6.14
N ASN A 65 7.15 -5.57 -6.86
CA ASN A 65 7.51 -5.33 -8.27
C ASN A 65 8.25 -4.00 -8.48
N ARG A 66 8.47 -3.24 -7.39
CA ARG A 66 9.29 -2.03 -7.35
C ARG A 66 10.15 -2.04 -6.09
N ARG A 67 11.45 -1.83 -6.26
CA ARG A 67 12.38 -1.67 -5.13
C ARG A 67 12.05 -0.44 -4.28
N LYS A 68 11.60 0.66 -4.92
CA LYS A 68 11.26 1.93 -4.26
C LYS A 68 10.17 2.65 -5.06
N VAL A 69 9.20 3.24 -4.36
CA VAL A 69 8.16 4.07 -4.96
C VAL A 69 7.86 5.29 -4.08
N LEU A 70 7.63 6.43 -4.74
CA LEU A 70 7.17 7.66 -4.11
C LEU A 70 5.71 7.84 -4.50
N VAL A 71 4.81 7.85 -3.52
CA VAL A 71 3.36 7.97 -3.73
C VAL A 71 2.92 9.32 -3.24
N LEU A 72 2.29 10.12 -4.11
CA LEU A 72 1.78 11.44 -3.76
C LEU A 72 0.78 11.34 -2.61
N ARG A 73 0.98 12.12 -1.54
CA ARG A 73 0.05 12.18 -0.41
C ARG A 73 -1.35 12.61 -0.83
N THR A 74 -1.43 13.51 -1.79
CA THR A 74 -2.70 14.09 -2.26
C THR A 74 -3.62 13.06 -2.94
N ILE A 75 -3.08 11.92 -3.39
CA ILE A 75 -3.90 10.85 -3.96
C ILE A 75 -4.19 9.73 -2.95
N VAL A 76 -3.54 9.71 -1.79
CA VAL A 76 -3.73 8.66 -0.79
C VAL A 76 -4.95 9.00 0.06
N THR A 77 -5.96 8.13 -0.01
CA THR A 77 -7.21 8.27 0.74
C THR A 77 -7.16 7.55 2.09
N GLY A 78 -6.25 6.61 2.27
CA GLY A 78 -6.07 5.89 3.52
C GLY A 78 -4.72 5.16 3.59
N ILE A 79 -4.24 4.95 4.82
CA ILE A 79 -3.07 4.13 5.13
C ILE A 79 -3.41 3.20 6.29
N THR A 80 -3.09 1.92 6.14
CA THR A 80 -3.25 0.92 7.21
C THR A 80 -2.06 -0.04 7.22
N LEU A 81 -1.78 -0.68 8.36
CA LEU A 81 -0.84 -1.78 8.41
C LEU A 81 -1.43 -2.99 7.70
N MET A 82 -0.61 -3.75 6.98
CA MET A 82 -1.04 -5.03 6.40
C MET A 82 -1.57 -6.00 7.47
N ASP A 83 -0.96 -5.96 8.66
CA ASP A 83 -1.35 -6.77 9.82
C ASP A 83 -2.76 -6.44 10.30
N ASP A 84 -3.20 -5.18 10.16
CA ASP A 84 -4.50 -4.69 10.66
C ASP A 84 -5.66 -4.95 9.67
N ILE A 85 -5.40 -5.50 8.48
CA ILE A 85 -6.46 -5.90 7.55
C ILE A 85 -7.26 -7.06 8.16
N LEU A 86 -8.56 -6.86 8.38
CA LEU A 86 -9.40 -7.89 9.00
C LEU A 86 -9.77 -8.98 7.99
N THR A 87 -9.57 -10.24 8.37
CA THR A 87 -10.06 -11.42 7.62
C THR A 87 -11.31 -11.93 8.32
N LYS A 88 -12.42 -12.06 7.58
CA LYS A 88 -13.61 -12.78 8.08
C LYS A 88 -13.37 -14.29 8.09
#